data_AF-A0A1V5DML2-F1
#
_entry.id   AF-A0A1V5DML2-F1
#
_cell.length_a   1.000
_cell.length_b   1.000
_cell.length_c   1.000
_cell.angle_alpha   90.00
_cell.angle_beta   90.00
_cell.angle_gamma   90.00
#
_symmetry.space_group_name_H-M   'P 1'
#
loop_
_entity.id
_entity.type
_entity.pdbx_description
1 polymer ?
#
loop_
_entity_poly.entity_id
_entity_poly.type
_entity_poly.pdbx_seq_one_letter_code
_entity_poly.pdbx_strand_id
1 'polypeptide(L)'
;MMEEYEFDYYYQYWIDMQRKPLAVGQKIVSGILNGTGEKFGIIFRIKGEQKPESITVLHFFDENRKVSEDLRMGGSAFFDVVWQDGTITSRIPERDLRNHTEVMLVPEIADEEEIEQALKCGFPE
;
A
#
# COMPACT_ATOMS: atom_id res chain seq x y z
N MET A 1 -13.28 -5.58 7.85
CA MET A 1 -12.71 -5.20 9.16
C MET A 1 -11.74 -6.28 9.53
N MET A 2 -10.46 -5.96 9.46
CA MET A 2 -9.36 -6.84 9.86
C MET A 2 -9.45 -7.18 11.35
N GLU A 3 -9.28 -8.45 11.72
CA GLU A 3 -9.24 -8.83 13.13
C GLU A 3 -7.95 -8.31 13.80
N GLU A 4 -7.98 -8.06 15.12
CA GLU A 4 -6.84 -7.51 15.86
C GLU A 4 -5.57 -8.37 15.72
N TYR A 5 -5.72 -9.70 15.71
CA TYR A 5 -4.62 -10.64 15.49
C TYR A 5 -4.05 -10.57 14.06
N GLU A 6 -4.90 -10.32 13.06
CA GLU A 6 -4.45 -10.15 11.67
C GLU A 6 -3.70 -8.84 11.49
N PHE A 7 -4.13 -7.78 12.18
CA PHE A 7 -3.45 -6.49 12.17
C PHE A 7 -2.01 -6.58 12.67
N ASP A 8 -1.78 -7.21 13.83
CA ASP A 8 -0.42 -7.36 14.38
C ASP A 8 0.49 -8.16 13.45
N TYR A 9 -0.05 -9.23 12.85
CA TYR A 9 0.69 -10.06 11.91
C TYR A 9 1.06 -9.28 10.64
N TYR A 10 0.12 -8.53 10.06
CA TYR A 10 0.37 -7.74 8.86
C TYR A 10 1.25 -6.53 9.14
N TYR A 11 1.15 -5.93 10.32
CA TYR A 11 2.02 -4.85 10.75
C TYR A 11 3.47 -5.33 10.89
N GLN A 12 3.70 -6.51 11.48
CA GLN A 12 5.03 -7.09 11.54
C GLN A 12 5.57 -7.40 10.15
N TYR A 13 4.74 -7.96 9.26
CA TYR A 13 5.12 -8.19 7.87
C TYR A 13 5.48 -6.88 7.15
N TRP A 14 4.71 -5.82 7.37
CA TRP A 14 4.99 -4.50 6.81
C TRP A 14 6.36 -3.96 7.25
N ILE A 15 6.70 -4.10 8.54
CA ILE A 15 8.03 -3.72 9.07
C ILE A 15 9.13 -4.49 8.34
N ASP A 16 8.96 -5.81 8.19
CA ASP A 16 9.94 -6.69 7.56
C ASP A 16 10.15 -6.37 6.06
N MET A 17 9.16 -5.75 5.43
CA MET A 17 9.16 -5.37 4.01
C MET A 17 9.53 -3.89 3.76
N GLN A 18 9.69 -3.09 4.82
CA GLN A 18 9.88 -1.63 4.71
C GLN A 18 11.05 -1.24 3.79
N ARG A 19 12.13 -2.03 3.78
CA ARG A 19 13.34 -1.81 2.97
C ARG A 19 13.54 -2.80 1.84
N LYS A 20 12.53 -3.63 1.55
CA LYS A 20 12.60 -4.66 0.50
C LYS A 20 11.77 -4.22 -0.71
N PRO A 21 12.15 -4.60 -1.93
CA PRO A 21 11.30 -4.38 -3.10
C PRO A 21 9.98 -5.16 -2.94
N LEU A 22 8.87 -4.52 -3.30
CA LEU A 22 7.56 -5.17 -3.41
C LEU A 22 7.47 -5.93 -4.74
N ALA A 23 6.68 -7.00 -4.75
CA ALA A 23 6.46 -7.82 -5.94
C ALA A 23 5.21 -7.38 -6.72
N VAL A 24 5.17 -7.71 -8.01
CA VAL A 24 3.89 -7.85 -8.72
C VAL A 24 3.13 -9.01 -8.07
N GLY A 25 1.83 -8.85 -7.86
CA GLY A 25 0.97 -9.75 -7.09
C GLY A 25 0.87 -9.41 -5.61
N GLN A 26 1.71 -8.49 -5.09
CA GLN A 26 1.63 -8.07 -3.69
C GLN A 26 0.24 -7.52 -3.36
N LYS A 27 -0.44 -8.18 -2.43
CA LYS A 27 -1.74 -7.77 -1.89
C LYS A 27 -1.55 -6.64 -0.87
N ILE A 28 -2.47 -5.69 -0.85
CA ILE A 28 -2.47 -4.54 0.05
C ILE A 28 -3.88 -4.26 0.58
N VAL A 29 -3.97 -3.64 1.75
CA VAL A 29 -5.20 -3.08 2.30
C VAL A 29 -5.01 -1.58 2.47
N SER A 30 -5.91 -0.78 1.92
CA SER A 30 -5.92 0.68 2.04
C SER A 30 -7.09 1.16 2.91
N GLY A 31 -6.91 2.29 3.61
CA GLY A 31 -7.98 2.98 4.33
C GLY A 31 -8.07 2.69 5.83
N ILE A 32 -7.01 2.15 6.43
CA ILE A 32 -6.99 1.59 7.80
C ILE A 32 -7.29 2.65 8.88
N LEU A 33 -6.85 3.91 8.70
CA LEU A 33 -7.07 4.98 9.71
C LEU A 33 -8.02 6.11 9.27
N ASN A 34 -8.34 6.23 7.98
CA ASN A 34 -9.06 7.38 7.43
C ASN A 34 -10.60 7.20 7.33
N GLY A 35 -11.15 6.08 7.82
CA GLY A 35 -12.59 5.88 7.98
C GLY A 35 -13.41 5.71 6.69
N THR A 36 -12.76 5.61 5.52
CA THR A 36 -13.42 5.41 4.22
C THR A 36 -13.77 3.96 3.90
N GLY A 37 -13.61 3.06 4.87
CA GLY A 37 -13.71 1.61 4.68
C GLY A 37 -12.38 1.02 4.17
N GLU A 38 -12.08 -0.19 4.63
CA GLU A 38 -10.95 -0.97 4.15
C GLU A 38 -11.20 -1.40 2.69
N LYS A 39 -10.19 -1.26 1.83
CA LYS A 39 -10.24 -1.73 0.45
C LYS A 39 -9.02 -2.57 0.12
N PHE A 40 -9.24 -3.78 -0.37
CA PHE A 40 -8.18 -4.67 -0.82
C PHE A 40 -7.75 -4.34 -2.24
N GLY A 41 -6.45 -4.48 -2.50
CA GLY A 41 -5.85 -4.24 -3.81
C GLY A 41 -4.68 -5.19 -4.10
N ILE A 42 -4.41 -5.37 -5.39
CA ILE A 42 -3.29 -6.16 -5.92
C ILE A 42 -2.41 -5.26 -6.78
N ILE A 43 -1.11 -5.23 -6.50
CA ILE A 43 -0.12 -4.55 -7.36
C ILE A 43 0.07 -5.39 -8.63
N PHE A 44 -0.46 -4.95 -9.77
CA PHE A 44 -0.32 -5.70 -11.03
C PHE A 44 0.80 -5.16 -11.93
N ARG A 45 1.33 -3.97 -11.65
CA ARG A 45 2.45 -3.40 -12.42
C ARG A 45 3.31 -2.46 -11.59
N ILE A 46 4.62 -2.55 -11.79
CA ILE A 46 5.63 -1.67 -11.19
C ILE A 46 6.45 -1.04 -12.30
N LYS A 47 6.64 0.28 -12.24
CA LYS A 47 7.42 1.06 -13.22
C LYS A 47 8.54 1.81 -12.49
N GLY A 48 9.77 1.66 -12.98
CA GLY A 48 10.95 2.29 -12.39
C GLY A 48 11.67 1.39 -11.38
N GLU A 49 12.79 1.89 -10.86
CA GLU A 49 13.59 1.21 -9.85
C GLU A 49 13.02 1.52 -8.46
N GLN A 50 12.76 0.49 -7.66
CA GLN A 50 12.32 0.67 -6.27
C GLN A 50 13.50 1.11 -5.41
N LYS A 51 13.31 2.17 -4.62
CA LYS A 51 14.33 2.71 -3.70
C LYS A 51 13.70 2.99 -2.33
N PRO A 52 13.22 1.95 -1.62
CA PRO A 52 12.55 2.12 -0.35
C PRO A 52 13.40 2.85 0.69
N GLU A 53 14.70 2.62 0.67
CA GLU A 53 15.68 3.25 1.55
C GLU A 53 15.83 4.76 1.33
N SER A 54 15.39 5.28 0.17
CA SER A 54 15.39 6.71 -0.11
C SER A 54 14.18 7.46 0.46
N ILE A 55 13.18 6.73 0.96
CA ILE A 55 11.95 7.34 1.48
C ILE A 55 12.24 7.94 2.84
N THR A 56 11.96 9.24 2.97
CA THR A 56 12.12 10.01 4.20
C THR A 56 10.77 10.58 4.63
N VAL A 57 10.50 10.55 5.93
CA VAL A 57 9.34 11.18 6.55
C VAL A 57 9.81 12.44 7.27
N LEU A 58 9.23 13.58 6.92
CA LEU A 58 9.43 14.85 7.61
C LEU A 58 8.16 15.16 8.39
N HIS A 59 8.27 15.16 9.71
CA HIS A 59 7.17 15.49 10.60
C HIS A 59 7.07 17.01 10.74
N PHE A 60 5.98 17.60 10.26
CA PHE A 60 5.66 19.01 10.41
C PHE A 60 4.62 19.19 11.51
N PHE A 61 4.96 20.04 12.48
CA PHE A 61 4.03 20.45 13.52
C PHE A 61 3.79 21.95 13.42
N ASP A 62 2.55 22.33 13.10
CA ASP A 62 2.11 23.72 13.14
C ASP A 62 1.28 23.96 14.42
N GLU A 63 1.91 24.54 15.43
CA GLU A 63 1.29 24.90 16.71
C GLU A 63 0.07 25.83 16.55
N ASN A 64 0.07 26.69 15.53
CA ASN A 64 -1.03 27.63 15.30
C ASN A 64 -2.24 26.97 14.67
N ARG A 65 -2.03 25.92 13.87
CA ARG A 65 -3.10 25.16 13.21
C ARG A 65 -3.50 23.89 13.96
N LYS A 66 -2.72 23.47 14.96
CA LYS A 66 -2.85 22.16 15.64
C LYS A 66 -2.87 21.00 14.64
N VAL A 67 -2.16 21.14 13.52
CA VAL A 67 -2.05 20.10 12.50
C VAL A 67 -0.66 19.48 12.60
N SER A 68 -0.64 18.15 12.64
CA SER A 68 0.55 17.34 12.41
C SER A 68 0.45 16.78 10.99
N GLU A 69 1.39 17.12 10.13
CA GLU A 69 1.46 16.57 8.77
C GLU A 69 2.76 15.81 8.57
N ASP A 70 2.66 14.61 8.02
CA ASP A 70 3.81 13.81 7.63
C ASP A 70 4.06 14.01 6.13
N LEU A 71 5.10 14.77 5.80
CA LEU A 71 5.54 14.89 4.40
C LEU A 71 6.45 13.71 4.07
N ARG A 72 5.98 12.85 3.18
CA ARG A 72 6.76 11.72 2.66
C ARG A 72 7.42 12.11 1.34
N MET A 73 8.73 11.95 1.26
CA MET A 73 9.52 12.20 0.05
C MET A 73 10.37 10.98 -0.29
N GLY A 74 10.91 10.93 -1.50
CA GLY A 74 11.71 9.79 -1.97
C GLY A 74 10.85 8.66 -2.57
N GLY A 75 11.50 7.54 -2.82
CA GLY A 75 10.98 6.48 -3.69
C GLY A 75 11.16 6.86 -5.16
N SER A 76 11.41 5.87 -6.02
CA SER A 76 11.66 6.09 -7.45
C SER A 76 10.77 5.24 -8.36
N ALA A 77 9.93 4.38 -7.79
CA ALA A 77 8.99 3.55 -8.51
C ALA A 77 7.55 4.10 -8.46
N PHE A 78 6.78 3.70 -9.45
CA PHE A 78 5.33 3.90 -9.54
C PHE A 78 4.63 2.54 -9.63
N PHE A 79 3.49 2.44 -8.98
CA PHE A 79 2.72 1.21 -8.86
C PHE A 79 1.33 1.41 -9.48
N ASP A 80 0.88 0.43 -10.23
CA ASP A 80 -0.52 0.35 -10.67
C ASP A 80 -1.19 -0.77 -9.87
N VAL A 81 -2.32 -0.45 -9.23
CA VAL A 81 -3.09 -1.33 -8.36
C VAL A 81 -4.47 -1.54 -8.94
N VAL A 82 -4.93 -2.78 -8.95
CA VAL A 82 -6.33 -3.15 -9.18
C VAL A 82 -6.98 -3.41 -7.82
N TRP A 83 -8.14 -2.82 -7.58
CA TRP A 83 -8.86 -2.94 -6.33
C TRP A 83 -9.95 -4.02 -6.41
N GLN A 84 -10.47 -4.44 -5.26
CA GLN A 84 -11.50 -5.48 -5.14
C GLN A 84 -12.74 -5.26 -6.03
N ASP A 85 -13.13 -3.99 -6.24
CA ASP A 85 -14.26 -3.60 -7.10
C ASP A 85 -13.91 -3.53 -8.61
N GLY A 86 -12.71 -3.98 -8.99
CA GLY A 86 -12.18 -3.93 -10.35
C GLY A 86 -11.67 -2.56 -10.78
N THR A 87 -11.77 -1.52 -9.93
CA THR A 87 -11.22 -0.21 -10.26
C THR A 87 -9.69 -0.25 -10.29
N ILE A 88 -9.09 0.56 -11.14
CA ILE A 88 -7.63 0.64 -11.28
C ILE A 88 -7.16 2.03 -10.85
N THR A 89 -6.15 2.06 -9.98
CA THR A 89 -5.40 3.28 -9.70
C THR A 89 -3.99 3.11 -10.23
N SER A 90 -3.62 3.98 -11.17
CA SER A 90 -2.31 3.95 -11.82
C SER A 90 -1.38 5.01 -11.25
N ARG A 91 -0.08 4.72 -11.33
CA ARG A 91 1.02 5.62 -10.97
C ARG A 91 1.01 6.07 -9.51
N ILE A 92 0.64 5.18 -8.59
CA ILE A 92 0.78 5.42 -7.15
C ILE A 92 2.28 5.52 -6.84
N PRO A 93 2.77 6.61 -6.23
CA PRO A 93 4.16 6.73 -5.80
C PRO A 93 4.54 5.66 -4.76
N GLU A 94 5.78 5.15 -4.83
CA GLU A 94 6.29 4.16 -3.87
C GLU A 94 6.11 4.55 -2.40
N ARG A 95 6.33 5.83 -2.09
CA ARG A 95 6.20 6.39 -0.74
C ARG A 95 4.79 6.29 -0.15
N ASP A 96 3.75 6.27 -0.99
CA ASP A 96 2.36 6.26 -0.55
C ASP A 96 1.92 4.82 -0.25
N LEU A 97 2.37 3.84 -1.05
CA LEU A 97 2.16 2.41 -0.73
C LEU A 97 2.93 1.94 0.50
N ARG A 98 4.01 2.64 0.87
CA ARG A 98 4.81 2.35 2.06
C ARG A 98 4.41 3.25 3.24
N ASN A 99 3.16 3.70 3.29
CA ASN A 99 2.62 4.45 4.40
C ASN A 99 1.72 3.55 5.27
N HIS A 100 2.25 2.92 6.33
CA HIS A 100 1.47 1.97 7.15
C HIS A 100 0.19 2.56 7.78
N THR A 101 0.12 3.87 7.95
CA THR A 101 -1.07 4.55 8.49
C THR A 101 -2.23 4.53 7.50
N GLU A 102 -1.95 4.32 6.21
CA GLU A 102 -2.93 4.32 5.14
C GLU A 102 -3.00 2.98 4.41
N VAL A 103 -1.87 2.30 4.25
CA VAL A 103 -1.70 1.08 3.45
C VAL A 103 -0.92 0.02 4.24
N MET A 104 -1.51 -1.15 4.38
CA MET A 104 -0.85 -2.32 4.95
C MET A 104 -0.58 -3.38 3.88
N LEU A 105 0.54 -4.09 4.01
CA LEU A 105 0.89 -5.17 3.11
C LEU A 105 0.31 -6.47 3.63
N VAL A 106 -0.32 -7.23 2.75
CA VAL A 106 -0.83 -8.58 3.06
C VAL A 106 0.25 -9.59 2.65
N PRO A 107 0.65 -10.53 3.51
CA PRO A 107 1.75 -11.46 3.21
C PRO A 107 1.56 -12.34 1.98
N GLU A 108 0.31 -12.58 1.60
CA GLU A 108 -0.05 -13.38 0.44
C GLU A 108 0.22 -12.63 -0.88
N ILE A 109 0.80 -13.34 -1.84
CA ILE A 109 1.12 -12.83 -3.17
C ILE A 109 0.17 -13.49 -4.17
N ALA A 110 -0.60 -12.67 -4.88
CA ALA A 110 -1.46 -13.12 -5.96
C ALA A 110 -0.63 -13.65 -7.14
N ASP A 111 -1.09 -14.74 -7.74
CA ASP A 111 -0.48 -15.28 -8.95
C ASP A 111 -1.01 -14.59 -10.22
N GLU A 112 -0.51 -15.02 -11.38
CA GLU A 112 -0.89 -14.41 -12.67
C GLU A 112 -2.38 -14.60 -13.00
N GLU A 113 -2.96 -15.73 -12.64
CA GLU A 113 -4.38 -16.02 -12.91
C GLU A 113 -5.29 -15.12 -12.05
N GLU A 114 -4.95 -14.96 -10.77
CA GLU A 114 -5.66 -14.07 -9.86
C GLU A 114 -5.56 -12.60 -10.32
N ILE A 115 -4.37 -12.14 -10.75
CA ILE A 115 -4.19 -10.79 -11.29
C ILE A 115 -5.04 -10.59 -12.56
N GLU A 116 -5.04 -11.56 -13.48
CA GLU A 116 -5.85 -11.48 -14.70
C GLU A 116 -7.35 -11.42 -14.39
N GLN A 117 -7.82 -12.22 -13.42
CA GLN A 117 -9.21 -12.21 -13.00
C GLN A 117 -9.58 -10.87 -12.36
N ALA A 118 -8.74 -10.36 -11.46
CA ALA A 118 -8.93 -9.07 -10.81
C ALA A 118 -9.05 -7.94 -11.84
N LEU A 119 -8.21 -7.95 -12.87
CA LEU A 119 -8.26 -6.96 -13.96
C LEU A 119 -9.53 -7.07 -14.84
N LYS A 120 -10.20 -8.22 -14.88
CA LYS A 120 -11.44 -8.42 -15.66
C LYS A 120 -12.68 -7.99 -14.88
N CYS A 121 -12.78 -8.33 -13.59
CA CYS A 121 -14.02 -8.16 -12.83
C CYS A 121 -13.83 -7.89 -11.32
N GLY A 122 -12.62 -7.58 -10.85
CA GLY A 122 -12.33 -7.50 -9.42
C GLY A 122 -12.19 -8.89 -8.76
N PHE A 123 -12.15 -8.91 -7.43
CA PHE A 123 -11.91 -10.12 -6.63
C PHE A 123 -12.63 -10.01 -5.26
N PRO A 124 -13.00 -11.15 -4.64
CA PRO A 124 -13.63 -11.16 -3.32
C PRO A 124 -12.66 -10.72 -2.21
N GLU A 125 -13.21 -10.27 -1.08
CA GLU A 125 -12.47 -10.01 0.17
C GLU A 125 -11.75 -11.27 0.68
#